data_AF-A0A1E4L9I7-F1
#
_entry.id   AF-A0A1E4L9I7-F1
#
_cell.length_a   1.000
_cell.length_b   1.000
_cell.length_c   1.000
_cell.angle_alpha   90.00
_cell.angle_beta   90.00
_cell.angle_gamma   90.00
#
_symmetry.space_group_name_H-M   'P 1'
#
loop_
_entity.id
_entity.type
_entity.pdbx_description
1 polymer ?
#
loop_
_entity_poly.entity_id
_entity_poly.type
_entity_poly.pdbx_seq_one_letter_code
_entity_poly.pdbx_strand_id
1 'polypeptide(L)'
;GYLLSFVIVAIMWVNHHHVMHPVESVDNRLLWANNVMLFWMSLIPFATGYMSEHYLSPEPVAVYGIDMTLCGLSFTCFRLAAGKRYPRSKTSQPLTFKDISSSILYLASIPLAFVSTYVSFAIFAGVALRYLLPKPEKQENPGA
;
A
#
# COMPACT_ATOMS: atom_id res chain seq x y z
N GLY A 1 2.37 12.22 13.82
CA GLY A 1 2.23 12.10 12.36
C GLY A 1 3.48 11.65 11.64
N TYR A 2 4.53 12.48 11.62
CA TYR A 2 5.67 12.34 10.70
C TYR A 2 6.36 10.97 10.65
N LEU A 3 6.81 10.43 11.78
CA LEU A 3 7.55 9.16 11.81
C LEU A 3 6.72 8.00 11.25
N LEU A 4 5.43 7.96 11.58
CA LEU A 4 4.50 6.97 11.04
C LEU A 4 4.37 7.12 9.52
N SER A 5 4.17 8.34 9.02
CA SER A 5 4.11 8.61 7.58
C SER A 5 5.38 8.17 6.87
N PHE A 6 6.55 8.48 7.43
CA PHE A 6 7.84 8.08 6.87
C PHE A 6 7.96 6.55 6.76
N VAL A 7 7.60 5.81 7.82
CA VAL A 7 7.62 4.35 7.81
C VAL A 7 6.68 3.77 6.74
N ILE A 8 5.46 4.30 6.61
CA ILE A 8 4.50 3.85 5.59
C ILE A 8 5.04 4.12 4.18
N VAL A 9 5.55 5.32 3.92
CA VAL A 9 6.16 5.68 2.63
C VAL A 9 7.36 4.76 2.32
N ALA A 10 8.22 4.50 3.30
CA ALA A 10 9.37 3.61 3.14
C ALA A 10 8.94 2.17 2.80
N ILE A 11 7.93 1.62 3.47
CA ILE A 11 7.37 0.29 3.16
C ILE A 11 6.82 0.26 1.72
N MET A 12 6.05 1.27 1.33
CA MET A 12 5.52 1.36 -0.03
C MET A 12 6.63 1.47 -1.08
N TRP A 13 7.68 2.22 -0.78
CA TRP A 13 8.85 2.39 -1.65
C TRP A 13 9.64 1.09 -1.82
N VAL A 14 9.88 0.35 -0.74
CA VAL A 14 10.50 -0.99 -0.81
C VAL A 14 9.65 -1.94 -1.64
N ASN A 15 8.33 -1.96 -1.45
CA ASN A 15 7.44 -2.78 -2.27
C ASN A 15 7.45 -2.35 -3.75
N HIS A 16 7.56 -1.06 -4.02
CA HIS A 16 7.65 -0.53 -5.38
C HIS A 16 8.90 -1.05 -6.08
N HIS A 17 10.05 -1.00 -5.41
CA HIS A 17 11.30 -1.52 -5.95
C HIS A 17 11.24 -3.03 -6.25
N HIS A 18 10.60 -3.83 -5.39
CA HIS A 18 10.38 -5.25 -5.68
C HIS A 18 9.56 -5.50 -6.95
N VAL A 19 8.56 -4.64 -7.23
CA VAL A 19 7.73 -4.71 -8.44
C VAL A 19 8.50 -4.23 -9.67
N MET A 20 9.34 -3.20 -9.53
CA MET A 20 10.15 -2.66 -10.63
C MET A 20 11.36 -3.53 -10.99
N HIS A 21 11.93 -4.28 -10.05
CA HIS A 21 13.13 -5.08 -10.27
C HIS A 21 13.07 -6.01 -11.50
N PRO A 22 11.96 -6.75 -11.78
CA PRO A 22 11.85 -7.57 -12.98
C PRO A 22 11.32 -6.83 -14.23
N VAL A 23 11.12 -5.51 -14.22
CA VAL A 23 10.60 -4.77 -15.38
C VAL A 23 11.71 -4.59 -16.43
N GLU A 24 11.49 -5.05 -17.66
CA GLU A 24 12.47 -4.97 -18.76
C GLU A 24 12.42 -3.64 -19.53
N SER A 25 11.28 -2.96 -19.51
CA SER A 25 11.08 -1.71 -20.26
C SER A 25 10.09 -0.78 -19.56
N VAL A 26 10.34 0.52 -19.68
CA VAL A 26 9.48 1.58 -19.14
C VAL A 26 8.80 2.31 -20.28
N ASP A 27 7.47 2.39 -20.23
CA ASP A 27 6.65 3.10 -21.21
C ASP A 27 5.78 4.19 -20.54
N ASN A 28 5.13 5.02 -21.37
CA ASN A 28 4.28 6.11 -20.87
C ASN A 28 3.16 5.61 -19.94
N ARG A 29 2.59 4.43 -20.18
CA ARG A 29 1.53 3.86 -19.33
C ARG A 29 2.05 3.53 -17.94
N LEU A 30 3.23 2.92 -17.83
CA LEU A 30 3.86 2.62 -16.55
C LEU A 30 4.22 3.91 -15.80
N LEU A 31 4.75 4.92 -16.49
CA LEU A 31 5.07 6.23 -15.90
C LEU A 31 3.84 6.94 -15.34
N TRP A 32 2.72 6.95 -16.06
CA TRP A 32 1.47 7.54 -15.55
C TRP A 32 0.91 6.77 -14.35
N ALA A 33 0.96 5.44 -14.37
CA ALA A 33 0.56 4.64 -13.20
C ALA A 33 1.44 4.93 -11.98
N ASN A 34 2.75 5.10 -12.19
CA ASN A 34 3.68 5.53 -11.16
C ASN A 34 3.33 6.93 -10.61
N ASN A 35 3.03 7.90 -11.47
CA ASN A 35 2.67 9.25 -11.03
C ASN A 35 1.38 9.29 -10.20
N VAL A 36 0.35 8.50 -10.57
CA VAL A 36 -0.87 8.39 -9.75
C VAL A 36 -0.55 7.80 -8.37
N MET A 37 0.32 6.79 -8.31
CA MET A 37 0.78 6.22 -7.05
C MET A 37 1.55 7.25 -6.21
N LEU A 38 2.49 7.98 -6.83
CA LEU A 38 3.26 9.04 -6.17
C LEU A 38 2.38 10.16 -5.63
N PHE A 39 1.34 10.54 -6.37
CA PHE A 39 0.38 11.55 -5.93
C PHE A 39 -0.27 11.15 -4.61
N TRP A 40 -0.86 9.96 -4.51
CA TRP A 40 -1.46 9.49 -3.26
C TRP A 40 -0.41 9.31 -2.15
N MET A 41 0.76 8.75 -2.47
CA MET A 41 1.85 8.63 -1.48
C MET A 41 2.31 9.97 -0.91
N SER A 42 2.26 11.05 -1.70
CA SER A 42 2.64 12.39 -1.25
C SER A 42 1.62 13.01 -0.28
N LEU A 43 0.39 12.51 -0.23
CA LEU A 43 -0.65 12.95 0.70
C LEU A 43 -0.57 12.25 2.07
N ILE A 44 0.14 11.12 2.16
CA ILE A 44 0.29 10.36 3.42
C ILE A 44 0.74 11.24 4.58
N PRO A 45 1.78 12.09 4.47
CA PRO A 45 2.21 12.95 5.58
C PRO A 45 1.14 13.94 6.03
N PHE A 46 0.37 14.48 5.08
CA PHE A 46 -0.74 15.39 5.36
C PHE A 46 -1.88 14.67 6.08
N ALA A 47 -2.36 13.56 5.53
CA ALA A 47 -3.45 12.78 6.11
C ALA A 47 -3.09 12.23 7.49
N THR A 48 -1.87 11.72 7.67
CA THR A 48 -1.39 11.24 8.97
C THR A 48 -1.21 12.37 9.97
N GLY A 49 -0.74 13.54 9.52
CA GLY A 49 -0.61 14.75 10.35
C GLY A 49 -1.97 15.16 10.90
N TYR A 50 -2.94 15.35 9.99
CA TYR A 50 -4.30 15.73 10.33
C TYR A 50 -4.98 14.72 11.28
N MET A 51 -4.84 13.42 11.00
CA MET A 51 -5.33 12.36 11.89
C MET A 51 -4.62 12.40 13.27
N SER A 52 -3.32 12.67 13.32
CA SER A 52 -2.58 12.64 14.59
C SER A 52 -2.90 13.82 15.51
N GLU A 53 -3.33 14.95 14.96
CA GLU A 53 -3.78 16.11 15.74
C GLU A 53 -5.21 15.93 16.28
N HIS A 54 -6.03 15.13 15.58
CA HIS A 54 -7.47 14.98 15.86
C HIS A 54 -7.90 13.51 15.90
N TYR A 55 -7.14 12.67 16.62
CA TYR A 55 -7.28 11.21 16.57
C TYR A 55 -8.60 10.67 17.15
N LEU A 56 -9.36 11.45 17.92
CA LEU A 56 -10.68 11.04 18.42
C LEU A 56 -11.83 11.45 17.48
N SER A 57 -11.57 12.31 16.48
CA SER A 57 -12.57 12.73 15.53
C SER A 57 -12.68 11.74 14.37
N PRO A 58 -13.90 11.39 13.92
CA PRO A 58 -14.08 10.42 12.84
C PRO A 58 -13.64 10.95 11.48
N GLU A 59 -13.73 12.25 11.21
CA GLU A 59 -13.44 12.86 9.90
C GLU A 59 -11.95 12.75 9.53
N PRO A 60 -10.98 13.10 10.40
CA PRO A 60 -9.55 12.91 10.13
C PRO A 60 -9.16 11.44 9.93
N VAL A 61 -9.76 10.53 10.72
CA VAL A 61 -9.53 9.08 10.62
C VAL A 61 -10.07 8.55 9.28
N ALA A 62 -11.24 9.02 8.85
CA ALA A 62 -11.82 8.71 7.55
C ALA A 62 -10.95 9.25 6.39
N VAL A 63 -10.43 10.48 6.49
CA VAL A 63 -9.50 11.06 5.49
C VAL A 63 -8.25 10.20 5.34
N TYR A 64 -7.65 9.76 6.45
CA TYR A 64 -6.52 8.84 6.41
C TYR A 64 -6.89 7.49 5.79
N GLY A 65 -8.05 6.92 6.14
CA GLY A 65 -8.54 5.68 5.52
C GLY A 65 -8.77 5.80 4.01
N ILE A 66 -9.28 6.94 3.54
CA ILE A 66 -9.45 7.26 2.12
C ILE A 66 -8.09 7.28 1.42
N ASP A 67 -7.13 8.04 1.95
CA ASP A 67 -5.80 8.18 1.36
C ASP A 67 -5.07 6.81 1.27
N MET A 68 -5.13 6.01 2.34
CA MET A 68 -4.55 4.66 2.36
C MET A 68 -5.25 3.70 1.39
N THR A 69 -6.56 3.83 1.21
CA THR A 69 -7.32 3.05 0.21
C THR A 69 -6.86 3.40 -1.19
N LEU A 70 -6.71 4.69 -1.50
CA LEU A 70 -6.31 5.18 -2.82
C LEU A 70 -4.84 4.88 -3.12
N CYS A 71 -3.97 4.91 -2.10
CA CYS A 71 -2.63 4.35 -2.15
C CYS A 71 -2.65 2.87 -2.54
N GLY A 72 -3.47 2.04 -1.89
CA GLY A 72 -3.58 0.61 -2.21
C GLY A 72 -4.11 0.33 -3.63
N LEU A 73 -5.11 1.08 -4.07
CA LEU A 73 -5.68 0.98 -5.42
C LEU A 73 -4.69 1.43 -6.50
N SER A 74 -4.05 2.58 -6.33
CA SER A 74 -3.04 3.08 -7.27
C SER A 74 -1.83 2.16 -7.36
N PHE A 75 -1.38 1.58 -6.23
CA PHE A 75 -0.33 0.57 -6.21
C PHE A 75 -0.74 -0.71 -6.96
N THR A 76 -2.01 -1.11 -6.87
CA THR A 76 -2.57 -2.22 -7.65
C THR A 76 -2.54 -1.94 -9.14
N CYS A 77 -2.98 -0.74 -9.57
CA CYS A 77 -2.88 -0.31 -10.96
C CYS A 77 -1.44 -0.29 -11.46
N PHE A 78 -0.51 0.21 -10.64
CA PHE A 78 0.93 0.21 -10.94
C PHE A 78 1.48 -1.20 -11.13
N ARG A 79 1.16 -2.15 -10.25
CA ARG A 79 1.57 -3.56 -10.41
C ARG A 79 1.03 -4.19 -11.68
N LEU A 80 -0.24 -3.93 -12.00
CA LEU A 80 -0.86 -4.45 -13.23
C LEU A 80 -0.21 -3.86 -14.48
N ALA A 81 0.21 -2.60 -14.44
CA ALA A 81 0.98 -1.98 -15.52
C ALA A 81 2.38 -2.59 -15.64
N ALA A 82 3.10 -2.72 -14.52
CA ALA A 82 4.45 -3.28 -14.44
C ALA A 82 4.51 -4.75 -14.89
N GLY A 83 3.56 -5.57 -14.44
CA GLY A 83 3.49 -7.00 -14.75
C GLY A 83 3.35 -7.32 -16.26
N LYS A 84 2.88 -6.37 -17.06
CA LYS A 84 2.85 -6.49 -18.53
C LYS A 84 4.22 -6.26 -19.20
N ARG A 85 5.25 -5.96 -18.43
CA ARG A 85 6.64 -5.69 -18.87
C ARG A 85 7.65 -6.63 -18.21
N TYR A 86 7.18 -7.71 -17.61
CA TYR A 86 8.06 -8.73 -17.06
C TYR A 86 8.55 -9.66 -18.19
N PRO A 87 9.74 -10.26 -18.04
CA PRO A 87 10.25 -11.28 -18.95
C PRO A 87 9.24 -12.40 -19.12
N ARG A 88 9.18 -13.03 -20.29
CA ARG A 88 8.35 -14.25 -20.46
C ARG A 88 8.70 -15.37 -19.47
N SER A 89 9.94 -15.42 -19.00
CA SER A 89 10.41 -16.39 -17.99
C SER A 89 9.98 -16.06 -16.56
N LYS A 90 9.52 -14.83 -16.29
CA LYS A 90 9.01 -14.40 -14.99
C LYS A 90 7.54 -14.04 -15.12
N THR A 91 6.66 -14.90 -14.64
CA THR A 91 5.22 -14.59 -14.56
C THR A 91 5.03 -13.34 -13.70
N SER A 92 4.15 -12.43 -14.15
CA SER A 92 3.67 -11.34 -13.31
C SER A 92 3.22 -11.92 -11.97
N GLN A 93 3.75 -11.39 -10.86
CA GLN A 93 3.30 -11.86 -9.55
C GLN A 93 1.79 -11.63 -9.49
N PRO A 94 0.97 -12.68 -9.31
CA PRO A 94 -0.47 -12.50 -9.27
C PRO A 94 -0.81 -11.56 -8.13
N LEU A 95 -1.84 -10.73 -8.34
CA LEU A 95 -2.43 -9.93 -7.27
C LEU A 95 -2.66 -10.85 -6.08
N THR A 96 -1.95 -10.60 -4.99
CA THR A 96 -2.04 -11.49 -3.85
C THR A 96 -3.33 -11.18 -3.11
N PHE A 97 -3.95 -12.20 -2.51
CA PHE A 97 -5.06 -11.98 -1.59
C PHE A 97 -4.72 -10.93 -0.52
N LYS A 98 -3.43 -10.83 -0.14
CA LYS A 98 -2.91 -9.81 0.77
C LYS A 98 -3.09 -8.38 0.27
N ASP A 99 -2.87 -8.11 -1.01
CA ASP A 99 -3.02 -6.77 -1.57
C ASP A 99 -4.48 -6.34 -1.58
N ILE A 100 -5.36 -7.23 -2.08
CA ILE A 100 -6.80 -6.98 -2.19
C ILE A 100 -7.42 -6.80 -0.79
N SER A 101 -7.10 -7.70 0.15
CA SER A 101 -7.64 -7.61 1.51
C SER A 101 -7.17 -6.36 2.26
N SER A 102 -5.96 -5.86 2.01
CA SER A 102 -5.49 -4.62 2.66
C SER A 102 -6.29 -3.40 2.17
N SER A 103 -6.53 -3.29 0.87
CA SER A 103 -7.36 -2.21 0.31
C SER A 103 -8.82 -2.29 0.78
N ILE A 104 -9.39 -3.49 0.89
CA ILE A 104 -10.73 -3.69 1.44
C ILE A 104 -10.79 -3.28 2.92
N LEU A 105 -9.78 -3.64 3.70
CA LEU A 105 -9.70 -3.26 5.12
C LEU A 105 -9.61 -1.73 5.29
N TYR A 106 -8.78 -1.06 4.50
CA TYR A 106 -8.74 0.41 4.51
C TYR A 106 -10.08 1.02 4.09
N LEU A 107 -10.73 0.48 3.05
CA LEU A 107 -12.05 0.97 2.61
C LEU A 107 -13.10 0.79 3.72
N ALA A 108 -13.09 -0.35 4.40
CA ALA A 108 -14.01 -0.65 5.51
C ALA A 108 -13.77 0.26 6.73
N SER A 109 -12.53 0.71 6.98
CA SER A 109 -12.22 1.61 8.09
C SER A 109 -12.87 3.00 7.97
N ILE A 110 -13.28 3.40 6.77
CA ILE A 110 -13.87 4.73 6.51
C ILE A 110 -15.24 4.85 7.19
N PRO A 111 -16.26 4.01 6.87
CA PRO A 111 -17.53 4.06 7.58
C PRO A 111 -17.39 3.66 9.06
N LEU A 112 -16.46 2.76 9.39
CA LEU A 112 -16.22 2.36 10.77
C LEU A 112 -15.66 3.49 11.64
N ALA A 113 -14.98 4.48 11.05
CA ALA A 113 -14.47 5.64 11.79
C ALA A 113 -15.60 6.40 12.50
N PHE A 114 -16.78 6.48 11.86
CA PHE A 114 -17.97 7.12 12.40
C PHE A 114 -18.70 6.31 13.47
N VAL A 115 -18.40 5.01 13.57
CA VAL A 115 -18.92 4.13 14.64
C VAL A 115 -17.96 4.16 15.84
N SER A 116 -16.66 3.98 15.57
CA SER A 116 -15.60 4.03 16.57
C SER A 116 -14.25 4.19 15.89
N THR A 117 -13.57 5.32 16.16
CA THR A 117 -12.21 5.58 15.66
C THR A 117 -11.22 4.50 16.07
N TYR A 118 -11.39 3.90 17.26
CA TYR A 118 -10.57 2.79 17.75
C TYR A 118 -10.59 1.56 16.84
N VAL A 119 -11.74 1.24 16.24
CA VAL A 119 -11.86 0.12 15.29
C VAL A 119 -11.04 0.39 14.03
N SER A 120 -11.11 1.62 13.51
CA SER A 120 -10.30 2.04 12.35
C SER A 120 -8.81 2.01 12.66
N PHE A 121 -8.38 2.49 13.84
CA PHE A 121 -6.99 2.36 14.27
C PHE A 121 -6.52 0.91 14.39
N ALA A 122 -7.36 0.01 14.92
CA ALA A 122 -7.04 -1.41 14.99
C ALA A 122 -6.85 -2.02 13.59
N ILE A 123 -7.67 -1.62 12.62
CA ILE A 123 -7.50 -2.00 11.21
C ILE A 123 -6.17 -1.47 10.66
N PHE A 124 -5.87 -0.17 10.84
CA PHE A 124 -4.64 0.43 10.35
C PHE A 124 -3.38 -0.26 10.92
N ALA A 125 -3.38 -0.50 12.23
CA ALA A 125 -2.29 -1.21 12.90
C ALA A 125 -2.16 -2.66 12.38
N GLY A 126 -3.28 -3.38 12.23
CA GLY A 126 -3.29 -4.73 11.70
C GLY A 126 -2.74 -4.84 10.28
N VAL A 127 -3.10 -3.90 9.40
CA VAL A 127 -2.54 -3.85 8.03
C VAL A 127 -1.06 -3.50 8.07
N ALA A 128 -0.64 -2.51 8.86
CA ALA A 128 0.77 -2.12 8.98
C ALA A 128 1.65 -3.29 9.47
N LEU A 129 1.22 -4.01 10.51
CA LEU A 129 1.92 -5.19 11.02
C LEU A 129 2.08 -6.28 9.96
N ARG A 130 1.03 -6.50 9.14
CA ARG A 130 1.08 -7.47 8.05
C ARG A 130 2.15 -7.12 7.01
N TYR A 131 2.45 -5.85 6.81
CA TYR A 131 3.51 -5.41 5.89
C TYR A 131 4.90 -5.34 6.53
N LEU A 132 4.98 -5.13 7.85
CA LEU A 132 6.24 -5.15 8.60
C LEU A 132 6.83 -6.55 8.78
N LEU A 133 5.98 -7.59 8.90
CA LEU A 133 6.45 -8.96 9.03
C LEU A 133 7.05 -9.46 7.70
N PRO A 134 8.37 -9.78 7.65
CA PRO A 134 9.00 -10.36 6.48
C PRO A 134 8.30 -11.67 6.13
N LYS A 135 8.09 -11.95 4.83
CA LYS A 135 7.71 -13.30 4.43
C LYS A 135 8.86 -14.22 4.82
N PRO A 136 8.63 -15.33 5.53
CA PRO A 136 9.70 -16.31 5.76
C PRO A 136 10.24 -16.73 4.39
N GLU A 137 11.56 -16.62 4.24
CA GLU A 137 12.26 -17.04 3.04
C GLU A 137 11.92 -18.51 2.81
N LYS A 138 11.28 -18.83 1.68
CA LYS A 138 11.20 -20.22 1.25
C LYS A 138 12.64 -20.58 0.89
N GLN A 139 13.33 -21.29 1.78
CA GLN A 139 14.59 -21.95 1.44
C GLN A 139 14.31 -22.82 0.21
N GLU A 140 14.81 -22.41 -0.96
CA GLU A 140 14.98 -23.33 -2.07
C GLU A 140 15.97 -24.39 -1.60
N ASN A 141 15.47 -25.61 -1.40
CA ASN A 141 16.33 -26.76 -1.15
C ASN A 141 17.33 -26.86 -2.33
N PRO A 142 18.65 -26.81 -2.10
CA PRO A 142 19.65 -26.95 -3.16
C PRO A 142 19.80 -28.40 -3.69
N GLY A 143 18.74 -29.21 -3.65
CA GLY A 143 18.81 -30.61 -4.05
C GLY A 143 17.44 -31.22 -4.30
N ALA A 144 16.99 -31.18 -5.55
CA ALA A 144 16.03 -32.09 -6.15
C ALA A 144 16.32 -32.21 -7.65
#